data_AF-A0A722HKC9-F1
#
_entry.id   AF-A0A722HKC9-F1
#
_cell.length_a   1.000
_cell.length_b   1.000
_cell.length_c   1.000
_cell.angle_alpha   90.00
_cell.angle_beta   90.00
_cell.angle_gamma   90.00
#
_symmetry.space_group_name_H-M   'P 1'
#
loop_
_entity.id
_entity.type
_entity.pdbx_description
1 polymer ?
#
loop_
_entity_poly.entity_id
_entity_poly.type
_entity_poly.pdbx_seq_one_letter_code
_entity_poly.pdbx_strand_id
1 'polypeptide(L)' 'QRGAYRGRKKSLSSERIAELRQRVEAGEQKTKLAREFGISRETLYQYLRTDQ' A
#
# COMPACT_ATOMS: atom_id res chain seq x y z
N GLN A 1 21.32 15.33 -20.17
CA GLN A 1 21.30 13.95 -19.63
C GLN A 1 20.49 13.97 -18.33
N ARG A 2 19.23 13.51 -18.33
CA ARG A 2 18.37 13.57 -17.14
C ARG A 2 18.64 12.35 -16.26
N GLY A 3 19.50 12.52 -15.25
CA GLY A 3 19.66 11.57 -14.15
C GLY A 3 18.38 11.53 -13.33
N ALA A 4 17.36 10.80 -13.81
CA ALA A 4 16.13 10.65 -13.07
C ALA A 4 16.35 9.57 -12.02
N TYR A 5 16.64 10.01 -10.79
CA TYR A 5 16.35 9.23 -9.60
C TYR A 5 14.85 8.97 -9.60
N ARG A 6 14.40 7.90 -10.27
CA ARG A 6 13.03 7.44 -10.17
C ARG A 6 12.95 6.81 -8.79
N GLY A 7 12.42 7.59 -7.84
CA GLY A 7 12.23 7.15 -6.46
C GLY A 7 11.68 5.74 -6.39
N ARG A 8 12.00 5.05 -5.29
CA ARG A 8 11.66 3.64 -5.05
C ARG A 8 10.30 3.30 -5.66
N LYS A 9 10.28 2.34 -6.60
CA LYS A 9 9.02 1.80 -7.16
C LYS A 9 8.06 1.55 -6.00
N LYS A 10 6.80 1.98 -6.13
CA LYS A 10 5.76 1.66 -5.15
C LYS A 10 5.82 0.16 -4.84
N SER A 11 5.84 -0.19 -3.57
CA SER A 11 5.96 -1.59 -3.13
C SER A 11 4.80 -2.45 -3.62
N LEU A 12 3.65 -1.84 -3.91
CA LEU A 12 2.46 -2.48 -4.45
C LEU A 12 2.03 -1.86 -5.79
N SER A 13 1.50 -2.71 -6.69
CA SER A 13 0.78 -2.29 -7.89
C SER A 13 -0.58 -1.67 -7.54
N SER A 14 -1.15 -0.90 -8.47
CA SER A 14 -2.47 -0.27 -8.27
C SER A 14 -3.56 -1.29 -7.95
N GLU A 15 -3.53 -2.46 -8.60
CA GLU A 15 -4.47 -3.56 -8.35
C GLU A 15 -4.34 -4.10 -6.92
N ARG A 16 -3.11 -4.27 -6.44
CA ARG A 16 -2.84 -4.73 -5.06
C ARG A 16 -3.24 -3.67 -4.03
N ILE A 17 -3.14 -2.39 -4.36
CA ILE A 17 -3.62 -1.31 -3.49
C ILE A 17 -5.15 -1.33 -3.41
N ALA A 18 -5.86 -1.57 -4.52
CA ALA A 18 -7.31 -1.71 -4.53
C ALA A 18 -7.76 -2.90 -3.68
N GLU A 19 -7.10 -4.06 -3.84
CA GLU A 19 -7.35 -5.24 -3.01
C GLU A 19 -7.13 -4.95 -1.51
N LEU A 20 -6.01 -4.30 -1.17
CA LEU A 20 -5.70 -3.91 0.20
C LEU A 20 -6.81 -3.05 0.81
N ARG A 21 -7.34 -2.07 0.05
CA ARG A 21 -8.41 -1.18 0.50
C ARG A 21 -9.71 -1.92 0.74
N GLN A 22 -10.15 -2.75 -0.21
CA GLN A 22 -11.38 -3.54 -0.08
C GLN A 22 -11.34 -4.43 1.17
N ARG A 23 -10.20 -5.08 1.46
CA ARG A 23 -10.07 -5.90 2.67
C ARG A 23 -10.10 -5.08 3.96
N VAL A 24 -9.52 -3.88 3.95
CA VAL A 24 -9.62 -2.95 5.09
C VAL A 24 -11.06 -2.51 5.32
N GLU A 25 -11.81 -2.20 4.26
CA GLU A 25 -13.23 -1.85 4.32
C GLU A 25 -14.10 -3.02 4.79
N ALA A 26 -13.75 -4.25 4.40
CA ALA A 26 -14.37 -5.48 4.89
C ALA A 26 -14.07 -5.76 6.38
N GLY A 27 -13.29 -4.90 7.05
CA GLY A 27 -13.00 -5.01 8.48
C GLY A 27 -11.82 -5.92 8.82
N GLU A 28 -11.04 -6.37 7.84
CA GLU A 28 -9.85 -7.18 8.14
C GLU A 28 -8.81 -6.40 8.95
N GLN A 29 -8.07 -7.14 9.78
CA GLN A 29 -7.08 -6.54 10.67
C GLN A 29 -5.89 -5.98 9.88
N LYS A 30 -5.66 -4.67 10.01
CA LYS A 30 -4.60 -3.92 9.33
C LYS A 30 -3.19 -4.51 9.56
N THR A 31 -2.92 -5.05 10.75
CA THR A 31 -1.64 -5.70 11.06
C THR A 31 -1.43 -6.99 10.25
N LYS A 32 -2.50 -7.78 10.06
CA LYS A 32 -2.46 -9.00 9.25
C LYS A 32 -2.25 -8.65 7.77
N LEU A 33 -3.03 -7.69 7.26
CA LEU A 33 -2.90 -7.21 5.89
C LEU A 33 -1.51 -6.64 5.60
N ALA A 34 -0.90 -5.87 6.51
CA ALA A 34 0.46 -5.38 6.32
C ALA A 34 1.46 -6.52 6.09
N ARG A 35 1.36 -7.61 6.87
CA ARG A 35 2.20 -8.80 6.72
C ARG A 35 1.93 -9.54 5.40
N GLU A 36 0.66 -9.77 5.05
CA GLU A 36 0.27 -10.46 3.81
C GLU A 36 0.70 -9.71 2.55
N PHE A 37 0.64 -8.38 2.58
CA PHE A 37 1.05 -7.54 1.46
C PHE A 37 2.56 -7.22 1.47
N GLY A 38 3.31 -7.70 2.47
CA GLY A 38 4.76 -7.49 2.57
C GLY A 38 5.15 -6.02 2.79
N ILE A 39 4.29 -5.25 3.46
CA ILE A 39 4.48 -3.82 3.72
C ILE A 39 4.50 -3.52 5.23
N SER A 40 5.09 -2.39 5.61
CA SER A 40 4.98 -1.92 6.99
C SER A 40 3.57 -1.37 7.26
N ARG A 41 3.20 -1.30 8.55
CA ARG A 41 1.94 -0.64 8.96
C ARG A 41 1.89 0.82 8.50
N GLU A 42 3.03 1.51 8.49
CA GLU A 42 3.13 2.88 8.00
C GLU A 42 2.79 2.98 6.51
N THR A 43 3.35 2.10 5.69
CA THR A 43 3.03 2.04 4.26
C THR A 43 1.57 1.67 4.01
N LEU A 44 0.98 0.79 4.84
CA LEU A 44 -0.45 0.50 4.77
C LEU A 44 -1.28 1.78 5.00
N TYR A 45 -0.99 2.56 6.05
CA TYR A 45 -1.69 3.82 6.28
C TYR A 45 -1.45 4.86 5.19
N GLN A 46 -0.27 4.91 4.57
CA GLN A 46 -0.02 5.78 3.42
C GLN A 46 -0.95 5.44 2.23
N TYR A 47 -1.16 4.16 1.96
CA TYR A 47 -2.08 3.72 0.90
C TYR A 47 -3.56 3.98 1.23
N LEU A 48 -3.93 3.94 2.51
CA LEU A 48 -5.27 4.28 2.98
C LEU A 48 -5.54 5.80 2.98
N ARG A 49 -4.55 6.63 3.30
CA ARG A 49 -4.70 8.11 3.30
C ARG A 49 -4.88 8.70 1.91
N THR A 50 -4.44 8.02 0.86
CA THR A 50 -4.56 8.52 -0.53
C THR A 50 -6.01 8.45 -1.05
N ASP A 51 -6.96 7.96 -0.25
CA ASP A 51 -8.38 7.84 -0.60
C ASP A 51 -9.30 8.72 0.27
N GLN A 52 -8.74 9.47 1.23
CA GLN A 52 -9.48 10.44 2.05
C GLN A 52 -9.32 11.86 1.52
#